data_AF-A0A2V8SAG8-F1
#
_entry.id   AF-A0A2V8SAG8-F1
#
_cell.length_a   1.000
_cell.length_b   1.000
_cell.length_c   1.000
_cell.angle_alpha   90.00
_cell.angle_beta   90.00
_cell.angle_gamma   90.00
#
_symmetry.space_group_name_H-M   'P 1'
#
loop_
_entity.id
_entity.type
_entity.pdbx_description
1 polymer ?
#
loop_
_entity_poly.entity_id
_entity_poly.type
_entity_poly.pdbx_seq_one_letter_code
_entity_poly.pdbx_strand_id
1 'polypeptide(L)'
;MRTLLILLAIVAASFANAVAQTESARTEARLIDSFGSVAYSDMLARLDGFAIELQNAPQSRGFIVAYPQPNNLPGWTLKRANWARAYLIKGRGLDMNRVRVVNGGFSNEVKYELWIVPPGTELPVPPFDLAAASVREKTPYLFDRVVFENSPVPPEASDEYEIRLDEKDAYEPFVTTLRSDPAARGLIIAYATRRNRPGTDRKMAAREKLTIMKLHSISPDRIVTIGGGLRVHRTIEFWIIPPGAELPKPSPTARPIRRRKR
;
A
#
# COMPACT_ATOMS: atom_id res chain seq x y z
N MET A 1 41.95 20.41 47.89
CA MET A 1 40.56 20.85 47.56
C MET A 1 40.41 21.44 46.17
N ARG A 2 41.27 22.38 45.71
CA ARG A 2 41.16 22.98 44.36
C ARG A 2 41.26 21.99 43.18
N THR A 3 42.13 20.98 43.27
CA THR A 3 42.31 19.96 42.22
C THR A 3 41.13 18.99 42.10
N LEU A 4 40.41 18.71 43.19
CA LEU A 4 39.22 17.83 43.19
C LEU A 4 38.02 18.50 42.52
N LEU A 5 37.88 19.82 42.68
CA LEU A 5 36.82 20.62 42.06
C LEU A 5 37.00 20.77 40.54
N ILE A 6 38.24 20.84 40.06
CA ILE A 6 38.53 20.92 38.62
C ILE A 6 38.23 19.58 37.91
N LEU A 7 38.55 18.45 38.53
CA LEU A 7 38.22 17.12 38.00
C LEU A 7 36.70 16.87 37.94
N LEU A 8 35.94 17.33 38.93
CA LEU A 8 34.48 17.20 38.94
C LEU A 8 33.81 18.03 37.83
N ALA A 9 34.34 19.23 37.54
CA ALA A 9 33.83 20.10 36.48
C ALA A 9 34.09 19.53 35.07
N ILE A 10 35.25 18.88 34.84
CA ILE A 10 35.59 18.26 33.56
C ILE A 10 34.70 17.03 33.30
N VAL A 11 34.41 16.23 34.33
CA VAL A 11 33.48 15.08 34.21
C VAL A 11 32.06 15.57 33.91
N ALA A 12 31.57 16.61 34.61
CA ALA A 12 30.23 17.18 34.36
C ALA A 12 30.09 17.78 32.94
N ALA A 13 31.12 18.45 32.43
CA ALA A 13 31.14 18.98 31.06
C ALA A 13 31.14 17.87 29.99
N SER A 14 31.74 16.71 30.30
CA SER A 14 31.78 15.55 29.39
C SER A 14 30.41 14.85 29.27
N PHE A 15 29.63 14.80 30.36
CA PHE A 15 28.26 14.29 30.33
C PHE A 15 27.30 15.22 29.59
N ALA A 16 27.46 16.54 29.71
CA ALA A 16 26.60 17.51 29.01
C ALA A 16 26.75 17.45 27.47
N ASN A 17 27.98 17.31 26.97
CA ASN A 17 28.23 17.19 25.53
C ASN A 17 27.70 15.87 24.95
N ALA A 18 27.79 14.76 25.68
CA ALA A 18 27.24 13.48 25.23
C ALA A 18 25.70 13.51 25.14
N VAL A 19 25.02 14.16 26.10
CA VAL A 19 23.56 14.32 26.08
C VAL A 19 23.12 15.23 24.93
N ALA A 20 23.80 16.36 24.71
CA ALA A 20 23.46 17.31 23.64
C ALA A 20 23.70 16.75 22.22
N GLN A 21 24.75 15.96 22.00
CA GLN A 21 24.96 15.26 20.73
C GLN A 21 23.92 14.17 20.46
N THR A 22 23.42 13.52 21.52
CA THR A 22 22.34 12.52 21.42
C THR A 22 20.99 13.18 21.12
N GLU A 23 20.79 14.43 21.55
CA GLU A 23 19.56 15.18 21.35
C GLU A 23 19.49 15.86 19.97
N SER A 24 20.61 16.37 19.46
CA SER A 24 20.70 16.96 18.11
C SER A 24 20.53 15.94 16.98
N ALA A 25 20.90 14.67 17.18
CA ALA A 25 20.65 13.60 16.21
C ALA A 25 19.19 13.13 16.16
N ARG A 26 18.35 13.58 17.12
CA ARG A 26 16.91 13.23 17.21
C ARG A 26 15.98 14.27 16.61
N THR A 27 16.50 15.33 15.99
CA THR A 27 15.68 16.45 15.52
C THR A 27 15.29 16.34 14.04
N GLU A 28 15.99 15.50 13.27
CA GLU A 28 15.75 15.35 11.83
C GLU A 28 15.05 14.03 11.49
N ALA A 29 14.33 14.05 10.36
CA ALA A 29 13.75 12.84 9.78
C ALA A 29 14.88 11.92 9.29
N ARG A 30 14.82 10.64 9.68
CA ARG A 30 15.86 9.66 9.35
C ARG A 30 15.32 8.53 8.49
N LEU A 31 16.01 8.25 7.39
CA LEU A 31 15.81 7.05 6.59
C LEU A 31 16.46 5.87 7.33
N ILE A 32 15.66 4.87 7.65
CA ILE A 32 16.09 3.65 8.35
C ILE A 32 16.51 2.59 7.36
N ASP A 33 15.72 2.42 6.29
CA ASP A 33 15.94 1.41 5.27
C ASP A 33 15.31 1.83 3.95
N SER A 34 15.87 1.34 2.85
CA SER A 34 15.36 1.50 1.49
C SER A 34 15.57 0.21 0.72
N PHE A 35 14.50 -0.35 0.16
CA PHE A 35 14.55 -1.63 -0.54
C PHE A 35 13.54 -1.70 -1.69
N GLY A 36 13.85 -2.54 -2.67
CA GLY A 36 12.99 -2.78 -3.82
C GLY A 36 11.97 -3.90 -3.61
N SER A 37 11.74 -4.71 -4.64
CA SER A 37 11.01 -5.97 -4.48
C SER A 37 11.92 -7.01 -3.81
N VAL A 38 11.57 -7.43 -2.59
CA VAL A 38 12.31 -8.43 -1.81
C VAL A 38 11.43 -9.63 -1.47
N ALA A 39 12.06 -10.74 -1.05
CA ALA A 39 11.35 -11.89 -0.52
C ALA A 39 10.53 -11.51 0.73
N TYR A 40 9.51 -12.30 1.03
CA TYR A 40 8.60 -12.01 2.12
C TYR A 40 9.28 -12.01 3.49
N SER A 41 10.08 -13.04 3.77
CA SER A 41 10.90 -13.17 4.99
C SER A 41 11.84 -11.97 5.17
N ASP A 42 12.50 -11.53 4.10
CA ASP A 42 13.38 -10.36 4.12
C ASP A 42 12.61 -9.08 4.44
N MET A 43 11.42 -8.92 3.87
CA MET A 43 10.56 -7.77 4.18
C MET A 43 10.16 -7.75 5.66
N LEU A 44 9.79 -8.91 6.23
CA LEU A 44 9.47 -9.02 7.65
C LEU A 44 10.66 -8.64 8.53
N ALA A 45 11.84 -9.18 8.26
CA ALA A 45 13.05 -8.87 9.02
C ALA A 45 13.39 -7.37 9.01
N ARG A 46 13.19 -6.70 7.87
CA ARG A 46 13.37 -5.24 7.75
C ARG A 46 12.32 -4.47 8.54
N LEU A 47 11.06 -4.89 8.49
CA LEU A 47 9.98 -4.29 9.28
C LEU A 47 10.19 -4.49 10.78
N ASP A 48 10.82 -5.59 11.20
CA ASP A 48 11.18 -5.85 12.59
C ASP A 48 12.25 -4.88 13.08
N GLY A 49 13.30 -4.68 12.28
CA GLY A 49 14.32 -3.66 12.54
C GLY A 49 13.69 -2.27 12.65
N PHE A 50 12.79 -1.93 11.73
CA PHE A 50 12.06 -0.66 11.78
C PHE A 50 11.16 -0.51 13.02
N ALA A 51 10.52 -1.59 13.47
CA ALA A 51 9.71 -1.58 14.68
C ALA A 51 10.56 -1.30 15.93
N ILE A 52 11.74 -1.92 16.03
CA ILE A 52 12.71 -1.69 17.11
C ILE A 52 13.13 -0.22 17.15
N GLU A 53 13.50 0.34 16.00
CA GLU A 53 13.90 1.75 15.88
C GLU A 53 12.77 2.70 16.33
N LEU A 54 11.51 2.40 15.98
CA LEU A 54 10.35 3.17 16.43
C LEU A 54 10.05 3.03 17.92
N GLN A 55 10.30 1.86 18.52
CA GLN A 55 10.16 1.66 19.96
C GLN A 55 11.21 2.47 20.74
N ASN A 56 12.43 2.57 20.20
CA ASN A 56 13.50 3.41 20.76
C ASN A 56 13.25 4.92 20.59
N ALA A 57 12.30 5.31 19.74
CA ALA A 57 11.93 6.70 19.48
C ALA A 57 10.41 6.93 19.74
N PRO A 58 9.93 6.84 20.99
CA PRO A 58 8.50 6.74 21.32
C PRO A 58 7.65 7.94 20.88
N GLN A 59 8.26 9.14 20.80
CA GLN A 59 7.58 10.35 20.33
C GLN A 59 7.57 10.48 18.80
N SER A 60 8.37 9.68 18.09
CA SER A 60 8.47 9.75 16.63
C SER A 60 7.36 8.96 15.93
N ARG A 61 7.08 9.36 14.70
CA ARG A 61 6.19 8.66 13.76
C ARG A 61 7.01 7.88 12.74
N GLY A 62 6.54 6.70 12.39
CA GLY A 62 7.04 5.88 11.30
C GLY A 62 6.29 6.13 10.00
N PHE A 63 7.01 6.21 8.91
CA PHE A 63 6.46 6.33 7.57
C PHE A 63 6.99 5.21 6.68
N ILE A 64 6.08 4.54 5.98
CA ILE A 64 6.38 3.62 4.89
C ILE A 64 6.07 4.38 3.60
N VAL A 65 7.10 4.83 2.91
CA VAL A 65 6.95 5.53 1.64
C VAL A 65 7.06 4.50 0.52
N ALA A 66 6.06 4.43 -0.33
CA ALA A 66 5.97 3.44 -1.40
C ALA A 66 6.01 4.12 -2.76
N TYR A 67 6.89 3.65 -3.63
CA TYR A 67 7.10 4.18 -4.97
C TYR A 67 6.74 3.11 -6.01
N PRO A 68 5.55 3.17 -6.61
CA PRO A 68 5.21 2.30 -7.72
C PRO A 68 6.03 2.61 -8.98
N GLN A 69 6.13 1.63 -9.88
CA GLN A 69 6.67 1.88 -11.22
C GLN A 69 5.62 2.51 -12.13
N PRO A 70 5.99 3.42 -13.05
CA PRO A 70 5.06 4.03 -14.02
C PRO A 70 4.27 2.99 -14.84
N ASN A 71 4.94 1.90 -15.22
CA ASN A 71 4.35 0.83 -16.05
C ASN A 71 3.72 -0.30 -15.22
N ASN A 72 3.68 -0.16 -13.90
CA ASN A 72 3.08 -1.13 -12.99
C ASN A 72 1.82 -0.55 -12.35
N LEU A 73 1.01 -1.41 -11.75
CA LEU A 73 -0.25 -1.03 -11.13
C LEU A 73 0.03 -0.36 -9.77
N PRO A 74 -0.29 0.93 -9.59
CA PRO A 74 0.06 1.66 -8.38
C PRO A 74 -0.56 1.04 -7.12
N GLY A 75 -1.75 0.46 -7.25
CA GLY A 75 -2.45 -0.21 -6.17
C GLY A 75 -1.73 -1.44 -5.64
N TRP A 76 -0.96 -2.17 -6.46
CA TRP A 76 -0.22 -3.34 -5.99
C TRP A 76 0.86 -2.94 -4.97
N THR A 77 1.70 -1.96 -5.33
CA THR A 77 2.76 -1.44 -4.46
C THR A 77 2.19 -0.83 -3.18
N LEU A 78 1.10 -0.06 -3.27
CA LEU A 78 0.45 0.59 -2.13
C LEU A 78 -0.25 -0.42 -1.19
N LYS A 79 -0.85 -1.48 -1.72
CA LYS A 79 -1.41 -2.57 -0.90
C LYS A 79 -0.33 -3.25 -0.06
N ARG A 80 0.84 -3.52 -0.67
CA ARG A 80 1.97 -4.12 0.05
C ARG A 80 2.52 -3.20 1.15
N ALA A 81 2.52 -1.88 0.94
CA ALA A 81 2.86 -0.92 1.99
C ALA A 81 1.80 -0.87 3.12
N ASN A 82 0.51 -0.94 2.78
CA ASN A 82 -0.56 -1.00 3.79
C ASN A 82 -0.55 -2.31 4.58
N TRP A 83 -0.22 -3.41 3.91
CA TRP A 83 0.06 -4.67 4.57
C TRP A 83 1.20 -4.52 5.58
N ALA A 84 2.34 -3.93 5.17
CA ALA A 84 3.49 -3.72 6.05
C ALA A 84 3.12 -2.86 7.27
N ARG A 85 2.30 -1.82 7.07
CA ARG A 85 1.72 -1.04 8.17
C ARG A 85 0.86 -1.90 9.09
N ALA A 86 -0.01 -2.74 8.54
CA ALA A 86 -0.85 -3.63 9.33
C ALA A 86 -0.02 -4.64 10.13
N TYR A 87 1.07 -5.16 9.57
CA TYR A 87 2.02 -6.01 10.27
C TYR A 87 2.67 -5.30 11.46
N LEU A 88 3.15 -4.07 11.27
CA LEU A 88 3.74 -3.26 12.34
C LEU A 88 2.75 -2.99 13.49
N ILE A 89 1.48 -2.77 13.17
CA ILE A 89 0.44 -2.50 14.17
C ILE A 89 -0.01 -3.78 14.86
N LYS A 90 -0.50 -4.76 14.08
CA LYS A 90 -1.15 -5.98 14.57
C LYS A 90 -0.12 -7.01 15.06
N GLY A 91 1.01 -7.15 14.36
CA GLY A 91 2.06 -8.12 14.67
C GLY A 91 3.12 -7.61 15.63
N ARG A 92 3.46 -6.32 15.59
CA ARG A 92 4.49 -5.71 16.46
C ARG A 92 3.93 -4.77 17.54
N GLY A 93 2.62 -4.60 17.62
CA GLY A 93 1.95 -3.85 18.68
C GLY A 93 2.19 -2.35 18.64
N LEU A 94 2.59 -1.79 17.49
CA LEU A 94 2.75 -0.34 17.36
C LEU A 94 1.40 0.35 17.31
N ASP A 95 1.32 1.55 17.91
CA ASP A 95 0.13 2.37 17.84
C ASP A 95 -0.23 2.73 16.38
N MET A 96 -1.50 2.55 16.02
CA MET A 96 -2.02 2.77 14.68
C MET A 96 -1.77 4.18 14.13
N ASN A 97 -1.73 5.19 15.01
CA ASN A 97 -1.48 6.59 14.65
C ASN A 97 0.01 6.90 14.47
N ARG A 98 0.89 6.02 14.97
CA ARG A 98 2.34 6.19 14.87
C ARG A 98 2.90 5.74 13.52
N VAL A 99 2.21 4.88 12.77
CA VAL A 99 2.71 4.39 11.47
C VAL A 99 1.79 4.84 10.34
N ARG A 100 2.35 5.43 9.28
CA ARG A 100 1.62 5.91 8.11
C ARG A 100 2.22 5.38 6.81
N VAL A 101 1.37 5.15 5.81
CA VAL A 101 1.80 4.86 4.44
C VAL A 101 1.70 6.14 3.62
N VAL A 102 2.71 6.41 2.81
CA VAL A 102 2.75 7.56 1.89
C VAL A 102 3.06 7.06 0.48
N ASN A 103 2.34 7.58 -0.51
CA ASN A 103 2.72 7.40 -1.90
C ASN A 103 3.85 8.39 -2.21
N GLY A 104 5.05 7.90 -2.51
CA GLY A 104 6.21 8.73 -2.83
C GLY A 104 6.27 9.18 -4.30
N GLY A 105 5.31 8.75 -5.12
CA GLY A 105 5.30 8.98 -6.55
C GLY A 105 5.96 7.85 -7.32
N PHE A 106 6.17 8.06 -8.62
CA PHE A 106 6.70 7.02 -9.49
C PHE A 106 8.22 6.91 -9.41
N SER A 107 8.72 5.69 -9.52
CA SER A 107 10.15 5.36 -9.58
C SER A 107 10.42 4.36 -10.71
N ASN A 108 11.63 4.31 -11.26
CA ASN A 108 11.99 3.35 -12.31
C ASN A 108 11.87 1.88 -11.83
N GLU A 109 11.96 1.68 -10.52
CA GLU A 109 11.73 0.41 -9.84
C GLU A 109 10.75 0.53 -8.68
N VAL A 110 10.08 -0.57 -8.34
CA VAL A 110 9.28 -0.61 -7.11
C VAL A 110 10.23 -0.41 -5.95
N LYS A 111 9.98 0.61 -5.14
CA LYS A 111 10.84 0.96 -4.00
C LYS A 111 9.98 1.24 -2.76
N TYR A 112 10.50 0.87 -1.60
CA TYR A 112 9.96 1.21 -0.31
C TYR A 112 11.04 1.88 0.52
N GLU A 113 10.68 2.94 1.23
CA GLU A 113 11.54 3.60 2.21
C GLU A 113 10.86 3.60 3.57
N LEU A 114 11.63 3.29 4.61
CA LEU A 114 11.19 3.29 5.99
C LEU A 114 11.80 4.49 6.69
N TRP A 115 10.97 5.42 7.14
CA TRP A 115 11.40 6.68 7.75
C TRP A 115 10.92 6.79 9.18
N ILE A 116 11.76 7.34 10.06
CA ILE A 116 11.37 7.82 11.39
C ILE A 116 11.41 9.34 11.39
N VAL A 117 10.30 9.96 11.75
CA VAL A 117 10.13 11.41 11.74
C VAL A 117 9.76 11.88 13.16
N PRO A 118 10.63 12.67 13.80
CA PRO A 118 10.36 13.27 15.11
C PRO A 118 9.16 14.23 15.10
N PRO A 119 8.58 14.56 16.28
CA PRO A 119 7.60 15.65 16.39
C PRO A 119 8.15 16.97 15.87
N GLY A 120 7.32 17.75 15.17
CA GLY A 120 7.71 19.06 14.63
C GLY A 120 8.50 19.00 13.32
N THR A 121 8.93 17.82 12.89
CA THR A 121 9.65 17.62 11.62
C THR A 121 8.72 17.09 10.55
N GLU A 122 8.96 17.50 9.30
CA GLU A 122 8.24 17.00 8.13
C GLU A 122 8.95 15.78 7.52
N LEU A 123 8.18 14.93 6.84
CA LEU A 123 8.74 13.86 6.03
C LEU A 123 9.42 14.52 4.80
N PRO A 124 10.71 14.26 4.51
CA PRO A 124 11.41 14.87 3.38
C PRO A 124 10.92 14.38 2.01
N VAL A 125 9.95 13.46 1.99
CA VAL A 125 9.25 13.01 0.79
C VAL A 125 7.83 13.58 0.80
N PRO A 126 7.51 14.54 -0.09
CA PRO A 126 6.15 15.06 -0.18
C PRO A 126 5.20 13.95 -0.67
N PRO A 127 3.99 13.83 -0.08
CA PRO A 127 2.99 12.88 -0.58
C PRO A 127 2.64 13.16 -2.04
N PHE A 128 2.72 12.13 -2.88
CA PHE A 128 2.31 12.20 -4.28
C PHE A 128 0.81 11.97 -4.42
N ASP A 129 0.12 12.96 -4.98
CA ASP A 129 -1.30 12.86 -5.30
C ASP A 129 -1.50 12.20 -6.67
N LEU A 130 -1.68 10.88 -6.64
CA LEU A 130 -1.95 10.07 -7.82
C LEU A 130 -3.24 10.49 -8.54
N ALA A 131 -4.25 10.94 -7.80
CA ALA A 131 -5.51 11.37 -8.39
C ALA A 131 -5.32 12.69 -9.15
N ALA A 132 -4.65 13.67 -8.54
CA ALA A 132 -4.34 14.93 -9.21
C ALA A 132 -3.48 14.75 -10.46
N ALA A 133 -2.51 13.84 -10.44
CA ALA A 133 -1.72 13.50 -11.63
C ALA A 133 -2.61 12.96 -12.76
N SER A 134 -3.54 12.08 -12.43
CA SER A 134 -4.42 11.42 -13.41
C SER A 134 -5.51 12.33 -13.96
N VAL A 135 -6.03 13.28 -13.15
CA VAL A 135 -7.02 14.28 -13.59
C VAL A 135 -6.48 15.14 -14.72
N ARG A 136 -5.20 15.53 -14.65
CA ARG A 136 -4.55 16.32 -15.71
C ARG A 136 -4.57 15.61 -17.06
N GLU A 137 -4.42 14.30 -17.05
CA GLU A 137 -4.38 13.47 -18.25
C GLU A 137 -5.77 13.06 -18.76
N LYS A 138 -6.83 13.28 -17.96
CA LYS A 138 -8.23 12.87 -18.25
C LYS A 138 -8.36 11.41 -18.73
N THR A 139 -7.41 10.57 -18.37
CA THR A 139 -7.31 9.21 -18.88
C THR A 139 -7.60 8.24 -17.76
N PRO A 140 -8.55 7.30 -17.95
CA PRO A 140 -8.75 6.21 -17.02
C PRO A 140 -7.47 5.38 -16.88
N TYR A 141 -7.11 4.99 -15.66
CA TYR A 141 -5.94 4.16 -15.44
C TYR A 141 -6.29 2.93 -14.59
N LEU A 142 -5.63 1.82 -14.91
CA LEU A 142 -5.75 0.58 -14.17
C LEU A 142 -4.99 0.76 -12.86
N PHE A 143 -5.72 0.92 -11.77
CA PHE A 143 -5.16 1.13 -10.45
C PHE A 143 -4.59 -0.17 -9.88
N ASP A 144 -5.33 -1.27 -10.02
CA ASP A 144 -4.97 -2.56 -9.45
C ASP A 144 -5.59 -3.74 -10.20
N ARG A 145 -4.97 -4.91 -10.10
CA ARG A 145 -5.45 -6.16 -10.68
C ARG A 145 -5.19 -7.31 -9.72
N VAL A 146 -6.26 -8.02 -9.39
CA VAL A 146 -6.22 -9.24 -8.58
C VAL A 146 -6.50 -10.43 -9.48
N VAL A 147 -5.52 -11.31 -9.66
CA VAL A 147 -5.66 -12.56 -10.41
C VAL A 147 -5.76 -13.70 -9.40
N PHE A 148 -6.83 -14.49 -9.49
CA PHE A 148 -6.99 -15.68 -8.68
C PHE A 148 -6.53 -16.88 -9.52
N GLU A 149 -5.31 -17.34 -9.28
CA GLU A 149 -4.84 -18.60 -9.84
C GLU A 149 -5.51 -19.78 -9.13
N ASN A 150 -5.80 -20.84 -9.88
CA ASN A 150 -6.19 -22.15 -9.35
C ASN A 150 -4.99 -23.13 -9.41
N SER A 151 -3.74 -22.64 -9.41
CA SER A 151 -2.54 -23.48 -9.47
C SER A 151 -2.20 -24.00 -8.07
N PRO A 152 -1.73 -25.26 -7.94
CA PRO A 152 -0.97 -25.66 -6.76
C PRO A 152 0.24 -24.74 -6.68
N VAL A 153 0.29 -23.91 -5.64
CA VAL A 153 1.44 -23.07 -5.35
C VAL A 153 2.66 -23.99 -5.26
N PRO A 154 3.73 -23.79 -6.07
CA PRO A 154 4.97 -24.54 -5.89
C PRO A 154 5.38 -24.45 -4.41
N PRO A 155 5.89 -25.52 -3.78
CA PRO A 155 6.27 -25.49 -2.36
C PRO A 155 7.23 -24.34 -2.03
N GLU A 156 8.02 -23.88 -3.00
CA GLU A 156 8.95 -22.76 -2.86
C GLU A 156 8.29 -21.37 -2.89
N ALA A 157 7.07 -21.26 -3.43
CA ALA A 157 6.20 -20.09 -3.31
C ALA A 157 5.19 -20.25 -2.15
N SER A 158 5.29 -21.33 -1.35
CA SER A 158 4.38 -21.52 -0.22
C SER A 158 4.73 -20.64 0.99
N ASP A 159 5.95 -20.13 1.09
CA ASP A 159 6.28 -19.05 2.06
C ASP A 159 5.68 -17.69 1.66
N GLU A 160 5.16 -17.60 0.43
CA GLU A 160 4.30 -16.55 -0.11
C GLU A 160 2.85 -16.73 0.35
N TYR A 161 2.63 -17.41 1.48
CA TYR A 161 1.32 -17.50 2.14
C TYR A 161 0.74 -16.11 2.25
N GLU A 162 -0.31 -15.90 1.45
CA GLU A 162 -1.27 -14.82 1.53
C GLU A 162 -1.40 -14.39 2.99
N ILE A 163 -0.72 -13.31 3.37
CA ILE A 163 -1.28 -12.56 4.47
C ILE A 163 -2.63 -12.18 3.93
N ARG A 164 -3.66 -12.74 4.55
CA ARG A 164 -5.00 -12.17 4.49
C ARG A 164 -4.84 -10.76 5.03
N LEU A 165 -4.43 -9.85 4.15
CA LEU A 165 -4.76 -8.45 4.22
C LEU A 165 -6.19 -8.46 4.70
N ASP A 166 -6.40 -7.79 5.83
CA ASP A 166 -7.75 -7.50 6.24
C ASP A 166 -8.49 -6.98 5.01
N GLU A 167 -9.68 -7.51 4.75
CA GLU A 167 -10.43 -7.16 3.54
C GLU A 167 -10.56 -5.62 3.45
N LYS A 168 -10.60 -4.93 4.59
CA LYS A 168 -10.50 -3.47 4.68
C LYS A 168 -9.16 -2.92 4.19
N ASP A 169 -8.04 -3.43 4.68
CA ASP A 169 -6.69 -2.94 4.33
C ASP A 169 -6.39 -3.14 2.82
N ALA A 170 -6.99 -4.15 2.19
CA ALA A 170 -6.81 -4.44 0.77
C ALA A 170 -7.37 -3.35 -0.17
N TYR A 171 -8.49 -2.71 0.20
CA TYR A 171 -9.10 -1.65 -0.64
C TYR A 171 -8.68 -0.24 -0.23
N GLU A 172 -8.04 -0.06 0.92
CA GLU A 172 -7.72 1.27 1.44
C GLU A 172 -6.94 2.14 0.44
N PRO A 173 -5.95 1.64 -0.34
CA PRO A 173 -5.30 2.43 -1.39
C PRO A 173 -6.26 2.95 -2.47
N PHE A 174 -7.14 2.07 -2.95
CA PHE A 174 -8.11 2.42 -4.00
C PHE A 174 -9.11 3.45 -3.50
N VAL A 175 -9.63 3.23 -2.30
CA VAL A 175 -10.57 4.12 -1.62
C VAL A 175 -9.93 5.47 -1.30
N THR A 176 -8.70 5.50 -0.80
CA THR A 176 -7.97 6.74 -0.51
C THR A 176 -7.81 7.57 -1.77
N THR A 177 -7.50 6.93 -2.89
CA THR A 177 -7.42 7.59 -4.21
C THR A 177 -8.77 8.17 -4.64
N LEU A 178 -9.88 7.48 -4.38
CA LEU A 178 -11.22 8.04 -4.64
C LEU A 178 -11.59 9.17 -3.66
N ARG A 179 -11.06 9.18 -2.44
CA ARG A 179 -11.32 10.27 -1.48
C ARG A 179 -10.56 11.54 -1.84
N SER A 180 -9.35 11.43 -2.41
CA SER A 180 -8.54 12.61 -2.79
C SER A 180 -9.13 13.34 -3.99
N ASP A 181 -9.82 12.65 -4.90
CA ASP A 181 -10.63 13.28 -5.95
C ASP A 181 -12.12 12.90 -5.81
N PRO A 182 -12.95 13.77 -5.19
CA PRO A 182 -14.38 13.54 -5.04
C PRO A 182 -15.16 13.40 -6.36
N ALA A 183 -14.63 13.92 -7.47
CA ALA A 183 -15.27 13.88 -8.78
C ALA A 183 -14.91 12.62 -9.58
N ALA A 184 -13.77 11.97 -9.29
CA ALA A 184 -13.42 10.68 -9.88
C ALA A 184 -14.40 9.57 -9.52
N ARG A 185 -14.53 8.56 -10.38
CA ARG A 185 -15.27 7.33 -10.10
C ARG A 185 -14.34 6.13 -10.07
N GLY A 186 -14.65 5.15 -9.24
CA GLY A 186 -14.07 3.82 -9.30
C GLY A 186 -14.83 2.97 -10.32
N LEU A 187 -14.12 2.16 -11.09
CA LEU A 187 -14.71 1.11 -11.93
C LEU A 187 -14.12 -0.24 -11.54
N ILE A 188 -14.99 -1.22 -11.31
CA ILE A 188 -14.61 -2.61 -11.04
C ILE A 188 -15.04 -3.48 -12.22
N ILE A 189 -14.07 -4.08 -12.89
CA ILE A 189 -14.32 -5.06 -13.95
C ILE A 189 -13.88 -6.42 -13.45
N ALA A 190 -14.81 -7.36 -13.36
CA ALA A 190 -14.50 -8.74 -12.98
C ALA A 190 -14.60 -9.66 -14.19
N TYR A 191 -13.73 -10.67 -14.24
CA TYR A 191 -13.67 -11.68 -15.28
C TYR A 191 -13.77 -13.05 -14.62
N ALA A 192 -14.69 -13.88 -15.10
CA ALA A 192 -14.84 -15.25 -14.65
C ALA A 192 -14.01 -16.20 -15.52
N THR A 193 -13.83 -17.44 -15.07
CA THR A 193 -13.27 -18.50 -15.92
C THR A 193 -14.37 -19.20 -16.70
N ARG A 194 -13.99 -19.93 -17.76
CA ARG A 194 -14.92 -20.80 -18.52
C ARG A 194 -15.60 -21.90 -17.69
N ARG A 195 -15.07 -22.22 -16.49
CA ARG A 195 -15.65 -23.22 -15.57
C ARG A 195 -16.73 -22.63 -14.67
N ASN A 196 -16.80 -21.31 -14.56
CA ASN A 196 -17.78 -20.64 -13.72
C ASN A 196 -19.16 -20.61 -14.40
N ARG A 197 -20.20 -20.40 -13.58
CA ARG A 197 -21.57 -20.25 -14.08
C ARG A 197 -21.70 -18.91 -14.83
N PRO A 198 -22.59 -18.81 -15.84
CA PRO A 198 -22.89 -17.53 -16.47
C PRO A 198 -23.24 -16.44 -15.44
N GLY A 199 -22.72 -15.24 -15.62
CA GLY A 199 -22.93 -14.10 -14.72
C GLY A 199 -22.07 -14.10 -13.44
N THR A 200 -21.16 -15.08 -13.25
CA THR A 200 -20.22 -15.06 -12.12
C THR A 200 -19.35 -13.80 -12.10
N ASP A 201 -18.93 -13.31 -13.26
CA ASP A 201 -18.20 -12.06 -13.43
C ASP A 201 -18.96 -10.87 -12.83
N ARG A 202 -20.23 -10.68 -13.22
CA ARG A 202 -21.09 -9.60 -12.67
C ARG A 202 -21.27 -9.72 -11.16
N LYS A 203 -21.47 -10.94 -10.65
CA LYS A 203 -21.63 -11.20 -9.21
C LYS A 203 -20.35 -10.87 -8.43
N MET A 204 -19.18 -11.19 -8.99
CA MET A 204 -17.91 -10.82 -8.39
C MET A 204 -17.76 -9.31 -8.31
N ALA A 205 -17.91 -8.57 -9.42
CA ALA A 205 -17.78 -7.11 -9.40
C ALA A 205 -18.77 -6.45 -8.42
N ALA A 206 -20.01 -6.94 -8.36
CA ALA A 206 -21.01 -6.47 -7.41
C ALA A 206 -20.62 -6.76 -5.94
N ARG A 207 -20.00 -7.92 -5.66
CA ARG A 207 -19.51 -8.26 -4.32
C ARG A 207 -18.41 -7.30 -3.87
N GLU A 208 -17.41 -7.05 -4.70
CA GLU A 208 -16.32 -6.11 -4.38
C GLU A 208 -16.86 -4.70 -4.11
N LYS A 209 -17.78 -4.21 -4.96
CA LYS A 209 -18.45 -2.92 -4.73
C LYS A 209 -19.14 -2.90 -3.37
N LEU A 210 -19.90 -3.94 -3.04
CA LEU A 210 -20.61 -4.02 -1.75
C LEU A 210 -19.64 -4.03 -0.57
N THR A 211 -18.53 -4.77 -0.67
CA THR A 211 -17.49 -4.80 0.37
C THR A 211 -16.89 -3.40 0.57
N ILE A 212 -16.49 -2.72 -0.50
CA ILE A 212 -15.91 -1.37 -0.42
C ILE A 212 -16.90 -0.39 0.22
N MET A 213 -18.18 -0.44 -0.18
CA MET A 213 -19.23 0.40 0.40
C MET A 213 -19.37 0.16 1.91
N LYS A 214 -19.40 -1.11 2.34
CA LYS A 214 -19.59 -1.49 3.75
C LYS A 214 -18.40 -1.14 4.62
N LEU A 215 -17.18 -1.34 4.13
CA LEU A 215 -15.96 -1.19 4.93
C LEU A 215 -15.39 0.23 4.93
N HIS A 216 -15.69 1.04 3.91
CA HIS A 216 -15.04 2.34 3.70
C HIS A 216 -16.00 3.52 3.52
N SER A 217 -17.32 3.31 3.62
CA SER A 217 -18.34 4.36 3.51
C SER A 217 -18.26 5.17 2.22
N ILE A 218 -17.86 4.53 1.12
CA ILE A 218 -17.88 5.15 -0.22
C ILE A 218 -19.31 5.06 -0.79
N SER A 219 -19.82 6.19 -1.28
CA SER A 219 -21.15 6.24 -1.90
C SER A 219 -21.27 5.24 -3.06
N PRO A 220 -22.41 4.53 -3.20
CA PRO A 220 -22.61 3.57 -4.28
C PRO A 220 -22.44 4.18 -5.68
N ASP A 221 -22.73 5.46 -5.86
CA ASP A 221 -22.65 6.14 -7.16
C ASP A 221 -21.20 6.45 -7.57
N ARG A 222 -20.28 6.40 -6.62
CA ARG A 222 -18.83 6.56 -6.86
C ARG A 222 -18.20 5.30 -7.44
N ILE A 223 -18.89 4.16 -7.44
CA ILE A 223 -18.33 2.88 -7.91
C ILE A 223 -19.23 2.28 -8.99
N VAL A 224 -18.70 2.13 -10.19
CA VAL A 224 -19.32 1.44 -11.33
C VAL A 224 -18.83 0.00 -11.36
N THR A 225 -19.71 -0.95 -11.73
CA THR A 225 -19.33 -2.37 -11.89
C THR A 225 -19.68 -2.86 -13.29
N ILE A 226 -18.78 -3.64 -13.90
CA ILE A 226 -18.98 -4.25 -15.21
C ILE A 226 -18.60 -5.74 -15.14
N GLY A 227 -19.44 -6.60 -15.73
CA GLY A 227 -19.07 -7.98 -16.02
C GLY A 227 -18.19 -8.02 -17.26
N GLY A 228 -16.92 -8.38 -17.09
CA GLY A 228 -15.93 -8.37 -18.15
C GLY A 228 -15.92 -9.63 -19.03
N GLY A 229 -16.79 -10.59 -18.77
CA GLY A 229 -16.85 -11.85 -19.50
C GLY A 229 -15.86 -12.89 -18.98
N LEU A 230 -15.23 -13.61 -19.90
CA LEU A 230 -14.40 -14.78 -19.57
C LEU A 230 -12.92 -14.49 -19.81
N ARG A 231 -12.08 -14.88 -18.84
CA ARG A 231 -10.62 -14.97 -18.97
C ARG A 231 -10.15 -16.38 -18.61
N VAL A 232 -8.87 -16.66 -18.88
CA VAL A 232 -8.22 -17.92 -18.50
C VAL A 232 -8.23 -18.09 -16.97
N HIS A 233 -7.84 -17.03 -16.27
CA HIS A 233 -7.88 -16.94 -14.81
C HIS A 233 -9.04 -16.04 -14.37
N ARG A 234 -9.53 -16.26 -13.15
CA ARG A 234 -10.48 -15.34 -12.54
C ARG A 234 -9.71 -14.05 -12.21
N THR A 235 -10.25 -12.90 -12.59
CA THR A 235 -9.54 -11.62 -12.44
C THR A 235 -10.49 -10.53 -12.00
N ILE A 236 -10.03 -9.61 -11.16
CA ILE A 236 -10.73 -8.36 -10.83
C ILE A 236 -9.78 -7.21 -11.12
N GLU A 237 -10.25 -6.23 -11.88
CA GLU A 237 -9.53 -5.01 -12.21
C GLU A 237 -10.22 -3.83 -11.53
N PHE A 238 -9.42 -3.00 -10.85
CA PHE A 238 -9.85 -1.75 -10.24
C PHE A 238 -9.28 -0.60 -11.07
N TRP A 239 -10.16 0.26 -11.53
CA TRP A 239 -9.83 1.41 -12.36
C TRP A 239 -10.26 2.69 -11.65
N ILE A 240 -9.47 3.75 -11.82
CA ILE A 240 -9.84 5.11 -11.44
C ILE A 240 -10.20 5.86 -12.73
N ILE A 241 -11.38 6.48 -12.72
CA ILE A 241 -11.98 7.15 -13.86
C ILE A 241 -12.08 8.65 -13.53
N PRO A 242 -11.24 9.50 -14.13
CA PRO A 242 -11.35 10.95 -13.97
C PRO A 242 -12.72 11.49 -14.44
N PRO A 243 -13.15 12.68 -13.97
CA PRO A 243 -14.37 13.32 -14.43
C PRO A 243 -14.37 13.51 -15.96
N GLY A 244 -15.46 13.10 -16.61
CA GLY A 244 -15.62 13.23 -18.06
C GLY A 244 -14.87 12.18 -18.91
N ALA A 245 -14.08 11.31 -18.30
CA ALA A 245 -13.41 10.23 -19.02
C ALA A 245 -14.38 9.10 -19.41
N GLU A 246 -14.14 8.47 -20.56
CA GLU A 246 -14.89 7.29 -20.99
C GLU A 246 -14.55 6.07 -20.11
N LEU A 247 -15.51 5.14 -19.99
CA LEU A 247 -15.27 3.91 -19.24
C LEU A 247 -14.38 2.95 -20.04
N PRO A 248 -13.32 2.37 -19.43
CA PRO A 248 -12.55 1.28 -19.99
C PRO A 248 -13.45 0.14 -20.46
N LYS A 249 -13.18 -0.37 -21.67
CA LYS A 249 -13.89 -1.52 -22.23
C LYS A 249 -13.31 -2.83 -21.66
N PRO A 250 -14.16 -3.81 -21.29
CA PRO A 250 -13.66 -5.10 -20.87
C PRO A 250 -12.84 -5.82 -21.95
N SER A 251 -11.84 -6.58 -21.51
CA SER A 251 -10.93 -7.36 -22.36
C SER A 251 -10.96 -8.85 -21.99
N PRO A 252 -12.01 -9.60 -22.40
CA PRO A 252 -12.06 -11.04 -22.19
C PRO A 252 -10.98 -11.77 -23.01
N THR A 253 -10.40 -12.83 -22.45
CA THR A 253 -9.35 -13.65 -23.10
C THR A 253 -9.77 -15.10 -23.32
N ALA A 254 -10.96 -15.50 -22.88
CA ALA A 254 -11.49 -16.84 -23.05
C ALA A 254 -12.86 -16.83 -23.75
N ARG A 255 -13.16 -17.93 -24.45
CA ARG A 255 -14.47 -18.17 -25.09
C ARG A 255 -15.29 -19.18 -24.28
N PRO A 256 -16.64 -19.11 -24.35
CA PRO A 256 -17.49 -20.12 -23.75
C PRO A 256 -17.23 -21.52 -24.31
N ILE A 257 -17.39 -22.56 -23.48
CA ILE A 257 -17.34 -23.94 -23.95
C ILE A 257 -18.54 -24.18 -24.86
N ARG A 258 -18.31 -24.43 -26.15
CA ARG A 258 -19.36 -24.85 -27.08
C ARG A 258 -19.86 -26.23 -26.63
N ARG A 259 -21.10 -26.31 -26.14
CA ARG A 259 -21.77 -27.61 -25.99
C ARG A 259 -21.99 -28.17 -27.39
N ARG A 260 -21.36 -29.29 -27.74
CA ARG A 260 -21.76 -30.06 -28.92
C ARG A 260 -23.21 -30.49 -28.68
N LYS A 261 -24.13 -30.07 -29.56
CA LYS A 261 -25.48 -30.65 -29.59
C LYS A 261 -25.30 -32.16 -29.80
N ARG A 262 -25.76 -32.95 -28.83
CA ARG A 262 -25.96 -34.39 -29.02
C ARG A 262 -27.34 -34.59 -29.60
#